data_AF-A0A812MD51-F1
#
_entry.id   AF-A0A812MD51-F1
#
_cell.length_a   1.000
_cell.length_b   1.000
_cell.length_c   1.000
_cell.angle_alpha   90.00
_cell.angle_beta   90.00
_cell.angle_gamma   90.00
#
_symmetry.space_group_name_H-M   'P 1'
#
loop_
_entity.id
_entity.type
_entity.pdbx_description
1 polymer ?
#
loop_
_entity_poly.entity_id
_entity_poly.type
_entity_poly.pdbx_seq_one_letter_code
_entity_poly.pdbx_strand_id
1 'polypeptide(L)'
;MATSSLSQMAERLAAVASRLGGSQLGHELREISEELRREAESQTLGTTAELLAAVGRAREEREELRLALAQQAALAAERELELRLELEQLQEQLAQKVAEDSKPLLPADVQAQIDEAMAFALAEEAKIARAARAYLVEANESLSAALDAERRRSRAAQTEAEALRTLLACQDVLGELAVASSAGTARGSLSPSPPTSEAAACSEDLAVEEALPSCGFLDPASFAKC
;
A
#
# COMPACT_ATOMS: atom_id res chain seq x y z
N MET A 1 -24.04 -19.65 14.97
CA MET A 1 -24.52 -18.44 14.28
C MET A 1 -24.59 -17.33 15.32
N ALA A 2 -23.74 -16.31 15.21
CA ALA A 2 -23.77 -15.19 16.13
C ALA A 2 -25.00 -14.33 15.77
N THR A 3 -25.99 -14.28 16.66
CA THR A 3 -27.08 -13.32 16.60
C THR A 3 -26.48 -11.92 16.66
N SER A 4 -26.70 -11.08 15.65
CA SER A 4 -26.25 -9.68 15.68
C SER A 4 -26.80 -8.98 16.91
N SER A 5 -26.07 -8.00 17.47
CA SER A 5 -26.54 -7.21 18.63
C SER A 5 -27.94 -6.63 18.41
N LEU A 6 -28.26 -6.25 17.17
CA LEU A 6 -29.60 -5.80 16.74
C LEU A 6 -30.68 -6.88 16.90
N SER A 7 -30.40 -8.13 16.53
CA SER A 7 -31.35 -9.25 16.71
C SER A 7 -31.64 -9.55 18.19
N GLN A 8 -30.63 -9.47 19.06
CA GLN A 8 -30.82 -9.64 20.51
C GLN A 8 -31.61 -8.48 21.12
N MET A 9 -31.40 -7.26 20.63
CA MET A 9 -32.19 -6.09 21.04
C MET A 9 -33.66 -6.21 20.59
N ALA A 10 -33.90 -6.65 19.36
CA ALA A 10 -35.24 -6.92 18.84
C ALA A 10 -35.98 -7.96 19.69
N GLU A 11 -35.33 -9.07 20.07
CA GLU A 11 -35.94 -10.10 20.94
C GLU A 11 -36.28 -9.58 22.34
N ARG A 12 -35.38 -8.77 22.93
CA ARG A 12 -35.62 -8.17 24.25
C ARG A 12 -36.78 -7.16 24.21
N LEU A 13 -36.87 -6.35 23.16
CA LEU A 13 -37.98 -5.40 22.96
C LEU A 13 -39.30 -6.13 22.74
N ALA A 14 -39.32 -7.20 21.93
CA ALA A 14 -40.50 -8.03 21.71
C ALA A 14 -41.00 -8.70 23.01
N ALA A 15 -40.08 -9.14 23.87
CA ALA A 15 -40.41 -9.71 25.18
C ALA A 15 -41.01 -8.67 26.14
N VAL A 16 -40.48 -7.43 26.13
CA VAL A 16 -41.01 -6.31 26.92
C VAL A 16 -42.38 -5.86 26.39
N ALA A 17 -42.54 -5.74 25.07
CA ALA A 17 -43.80 -5.44 24.41
C ALA A 17 -44.90 -6.46 24.76
N SER A 18 -44.55 -7.75 24.81
CA SER A 18 -45.48 -8.83 25.18
C SER A 18 -45.93 -8.74 26.64
N ARG A 19 -45.03 -8.33 27.55
CA ARG A 19 -45.35 -8.08 28.97
C ARG A 19 -46.21 -6.84 29.19
N LEU A 20 -46.11 -5.84 28.33
CA LEU A 20 -46.88 -4.59 28.40
C LEU A 20 -48.29 -4.70 27.81
N GLY A 21 -48.67 -5.88 27.30
CA GLY A 21 -50.03 -6.35 27.02
C GLY A 21 -51.07 -5.29 26.67
N GLY A 22 -51.23 -4.99 25.37
CA GLY A 22 -52.35 -4.17 24.87
C GLY A 22 -52.28 -2.67 25.20
N SER A 23 -51.20 -2.21 25.84
CA SER A 23 -50.90 -0.78 25.94
C SER A 23 -50.38 -0.24 24.60
N GLN A 24 -50.61 1.05 24.35
CA GLN A 24 -50.10 1.75 23.18
C GLN A 24 -48.56 1.66 23.08
N LEU A 25 -47.88 1.81 24.22
CA LEU A 25 -46.43 1.60 24.35
C LEU A 25 -45.99 0.18 23.98
N GLY A 26 -46.79 -0.84 24.35
CA GLY A 26 -46.53 -2.22 23.97
C GLY A 26 -46.69 -2.48 22.48
N HIS A 27 -47.54 -1.73 21.78
CA HIS A 27 -47.66 -1.79 20.31
C HIS A 27 -46.46 -1.13 19.62
N GLU A 28 -46.08 0.08 20.04
CA GLU A 28 -44.92 0.81 19.50
C GLU A 28 -43.62 0.01 19.68
N LEU A 29 -43.40 -0.59 20.86
CA LEU A 29 -42.23 -1.43 21.11
C LEU A 29 -42.22 -2.72 20.27
N ARG A 30 -43.40 -3.24 19.90
CA ARG A 30 -43.51 -4.40 19.01
C ARG A 30 -43.14 -3.99 17.58
N GLU A 31 -43.66 -2.87 17.10
CA GLU A 31 -43.33 -2.33 15.77
C GLU A 31 -41.82 -2.07 15.63
N ILE A 32 -41.21 -1.39 16.61
CA ILE A 32 -39.77 -1.14 16.65
C ILE A 32 -38.98 -2.46 16.68
N SER A 33 -39.43 -3.46 17.44
CA SER A 33 -38.76 -4.77 17.48
C SER A 33 -38.84 -5.52 16.14
N GLU A 34 -39.94 -5.37 15.40
CA GLU A 34 -40.09 -5.98 14.08
C GLU A 34 -39.26 -5.25 13.02
N GLU A 35 -39.15 -3.92 13.08
CA GLU A 35 -38.28 -3.13 12.20
C GLU A 35 -36.81 -3.48 12.41
N LEU A 36 -36.34 -3.51 13.66
CA LEU A 36 -34.97 -3.92 14.00
C LEU A 36 -34.65 -5.35 13.54
N ARG A 37 -35.64 -6.24 13.57
CA ARG A 37 -35.49 -7.61 13.07
C ARG A 37 -35.36 -7.64 11.54
N ARG A 38 -36.19 -6.88 10.83
CA ARG A 38 -36.11 -6.74 9.36
C ARG A 38 -34.78 -6.13 8.91
N GLU A 39 -34.26 -5.15 9.65
CA GLU A 39 -32.95 -4.54 9.38
C GLU A 39 -31.78 -5.47 9.67
N ALA A 40 -31.83 -6.25 10.76
CA ALA A 40 -30.80 -7.25 11.05
C ALA A 40 -30.75 -8.35 9.97
N GLU A 41 -31.91 -8.76 9.45
CA GLU A 41 -32.03 -9.73 8.36
C GLU A 41 -31.55 -9.16 7.02
N SER A 42 -31.82 -7.88 6.73
CA SER A 42 -31.39 -7.23 5.48
C SER A 42 -29.88 -6.97 5.42
N GLN A 43 -29.27 -6.59 6.54
CA GLN A 43 -27.83 -6.36 6.63
C GLN A 43 -27.02 -7.64 6.46
N THR A 44 -27.49 -8.76 7.02
CA THR A 44 -26.74 -10.02 7.04
C THR A 44 -26.77 -10.76 5.70
N LEU A 45 -27.90 -10.75 4.99
CA LEU A 45 -28.10 -11.59 3.81
C LEU A 45 -27.60 -10.97 2.50
N GLY A 46 -27.65 -9.65 2.34
CA GLY A 46 -27.21 -8.97 1.11
C GLY A 46 -25.72 -8.60 1.12
N THR A 47 -25.29 -7.87 2.14
CA THR A 47 -23.99 -7.18 2.10
C THR A 47 -22.80 -8.11 2.31
N THR A 48 -22.90 -9.11 3.19
CA THR A 48 -21.77 -9.98 3.52
C THR A 48 -21.46 -10.98 2.41
N ALA A 49 -22.51 -11.55 1.79
CA ALA A 49 -22.38 -12.47 0.67
C ALA A 49 -21.82 -11.76 -0.57
N GLU A 50 -22.29 -10.53 -0.86
CA GLU A 50 -21.77 -9.70 -1.94
C GLU A 50 -20.31 -9.31 -1.73
N LEU A 51 -19.92 -8.95 -0.50
CA LEU A 51 -18.52 -8.66 -0.16
C LEU A 51 -17.64 -9.90 -0.31
N LEU A 52 -18.08 -11.08 0.14
CA LEU A 52 -17.33 -12.33 -0.05
C LEU A 52 -17.18 -12.68 -1.53
N ALA A 53 -18.22 -12.50 -2.33
CA ALA A 53 -18.16 -12.69 -3.79
C ALA A 53 -17.22 -11.69 -4.46
N ALA A 54 -17.25 -10.41 -4.05
CA ALA A 54 -16.34 -9.38 -4.55
C ALA A 54 -14.88 -9.68 -4.18
N VAL A 55 -14.62 -10.12 -2.95
CA VAL A 55 -13.28 -10.55 -2.52
C VAL A 55 -12.82 -11.80 -3.29
N GLY A 56 -13.73 -12.73 -3.59
CA GLY A 56 -13.46 -13.89 -4.45
C GLY A 56 -12.99 -13.46 -5.84
N ARG A 57 -13.77 -12.62 -6.52
CA ARG A 57 -13.41 -12.07 -7.85
C ARG A 57 -12.10 -11.29 -7.82
N ALA A 58 -11.90 -10.43 -6.82
CA ALA A 58 -10.67 -9.66 -6.69
C ALA A 58 -9.43 -10.56 -6.47
N ARG A 59 -9.58 -11.73 -5.82
CA ARG A 59 -8.49 -12.70 -5.67
C ARG A 59 -8.20 -13.42 -6.99
N GLU A 60 -9.22 -13.76 -7.76
CA GLU A 60 -9.08 -14.36 -9.10
C GLU A 60 -8.37 -13.39 -10.04
N GLU A 61 -8.86 -12.15 -10.15
CA GLU A 61 -8.24 -11.08 -10.94
C GLU A 61 -6.78 -10.83 -10.53
N ARG A 62 -6.49 -10.84 -9.21
CA ARG A 62 -5.12 -10.70 -8.71
C ARG A 62 -4.21 -11.83 -9.16
N GLU A 63 -4.68 -13.07 -9.13
CA GLU A 63 -3.87 -14.22 -9.57
C GLU A 63 -3.68 -14.22 -11.09
N GLU A 64 -4.70 -13.84 -11.85
CA GLU A 64 -4.59 -13.63 -13.30
C GLU A 64 -3.55 -12.56 -13.64
N LEU A 65 -3.58 -11.40 -12.96
CA LEU A 65 -2.58 -10.36 -13.13
C LEU A 65 -1.18 -10.83 -12.72
N ARG A 66 -1.06 -11.61 -11.65
CA ARG A 66 0.22 -12.18 -11.21
C ARG A 66 0.81 -13.10 -12.29
N LEU A 67 -0.02 -13.95 -12.90
CA LEU A 67 0.39 -14.83 -13.99
C LEU A 67 0.75 -14.05 -15.25
N ALA A 68 -0.05 -13.04 -15.63
CA ALA A 68 0.23 -12.19 -16.78
C ALA A 68 1.54 -11.41 -16.63
N LEU A 69 1.81 -10.84 -15.45
CA LEU A 69 3.07 -10.16 -15.16
C LEU A 69 4.26 -11.12 -15.19
N ALA A 70 4.12 -12.34 -14.67
CA ALA A 70 5.18 -13.35 -14.73
C ALA A 70 5.49 -13.74 -16.19
N GLN A 71 4.46 -13.91 -17.03
CA GLN A 71 4.64 -14.19 -18.46
C GLN A 71 5.30 -13.03 -19.19
N GLN A 72 4.88 -11.79 -18.94
CA GLN A 72 5.50 -10.61 -19.54
C GLN A 72 6.97 -10.45 -19.11
N ALA A 73 7.29 -10.72 -17.85
CA ALA A 73 8.66 -10.69 -17.36
C ALA A 73 9.54 -11.73 -18.07
N ALA A 74 9.03 -12.95 -18.29
CA ALA A 74 9.74 -13.99 -19.03
C ALA A 74 10.00 -13.57 -20.49
N LEU A 75 8.96 -13.10 -21.19
CA LEU A 75 9.08 -12.61 -22.57
C LEU A 75 10.02 -11.41 -22.71
N ALA A 76 10.02 -10.51 -21.73
CA ALA A 76 10.94 -9.38 -21.70
C ALA A 76 12.39 -9.84 -21.52
N ALA A 77 12.63 -10.81 -20.62
CA ALA A 77 13.96 -11.38 -20.41
C ALA A 77 14.49 -12.14 -21.64
N GLU A 78 13.63 -12.88 -22.34
CA GLU A 78 13.99 -13.55 -23.59
C GLU A 78 14.40 -12.54 -24.67
N ARG A 79 13.59 -11.49 -24.89
CA ARG A 79 13.90 -10.42 -25.85
C ARG A 79 15.18 -9.67 -25.48
N GLU A 80 15.40 -9.42 -24.20
CA GLU A 80 16.62 -8.76 -23.73
C GLU A 80 17.85 -9.62 -24.02
N LEU A 81 17.75 -10.94 -23.82
CA LEU A 81 18.82 -11.87 -24.16
C LEU A 81 19.07 -11.90 -25.68
N GLU A 82 18.03 -11.96 -26.50
CA GLU A 82 18.13 -11.91 -27.96
C GLU A 82 18.86 -10.64 -28.42
N LEU A 83 18.46 -9.47 -27.91
CA LEU A 83 19.09 -8.19 -28.26
C LEU A 83 20.56 -8.12 -27.80
N ARG A 84 20.89 -8.71 -26.63
CA ARG A 84 22.29 -8.79 -26.18
C ARG A 84 23.13 -9.66 -27.12
N LEU A 85 22.61 -10.80 -27.54
CA LEU A 85 23.30 -11.68 -28.51
C LEU A 85 23.44 -11.00 -29.88
N GLU A 86 22.44 -10.28 -30.35
CA GLU A 86 22.53 -9.49 -31.59
C GLU A 86 23.59 -8.39 -31.49
N LEU A 87 23.65 -7.69 -30.36
CA LEU A 87 24.68 -6.67 -30.11
C LEU A 87 26.09 -7.27 -30.11
N GLU A 88 26.28 -8.41 -29.43
CA GLU A 88 27.55 -9.14 -29.43
C GLU A 88 27.96 -9.55 -30.86
N GLN A 89 27.03 -10.12 -31.64
CA GLN A 89 27.28 -10.48 -33.04
C GLN A 89 27.64 -9.26 -33.90
N LEU A 90 26.93 -8.13 -33.73
CA LEU A 90 27.23 -6.91 -34.47
C LEU A 90 28.59 -6.32 -34.08
N GLN A 91 28.96 -6.40 -32.81
CA GLN A 91 30.28 -5.97 -32.33
C GLN A 91 31.40 -6.85 -32.91
N GLU A 92 31.21 -8.18 -32.95
CA GLU A 92 32.16 -9.10 -33.59
C GLU A 92 32.29 -8.83 -35.09
N GLN A 93 31.17 -8.62 -35.80
CA GLN A 93 31.18 -8.26 -37.22
C GLN A 93 31.89 -6.93 -37.46
N LEU A 94 31.67 -5.93 -36.60
CA LEU A 94 32.38 -4.65 -36.67
C LEU A 94 33.88 -4.85 -36.45
N ALA A 95 34.26 -5.60 -35.41
CA ALA A 95 35.67 -5.88 -35.10
C ALA A 95 36.37 -6.62 -36.25
N GLN A 96 35.69 -7.59 -36.88
CA GLN A 96 36.19 -8.29 -38.06
C GLN A 96 36.35 -7.34 -39.25
N LYS A 97 35.36 -6.51 -39.56
CA LYS A 97 35.46 -5.51 -40.63
C LYS A 97 36.59 -4.51 -40.40
N VAL A 98 36.72 -4.01 -39.16
CA VAL A 98 37.83 -3.12 -38.80
C VAL A 98 39.17 -3.83 -38.96
N ALA A 99 39.28 -5.10 -38.57
CA ALA A 99 40.50 -5.88 -38.78
C ALA A 99 40.81 -6.10 -40.27
N GLU A 100 39.81 -6.37 -41.10
CA GLU A 100 39.95 -6.51 -42.56
C GLU A 100 40.34 -5.18 -43.24
N ASP A 101 39.74 -4.07 -42.81
CA ASP A 101 39.96 -2.73 -43.35
C ASP A 101 41.22 -2.06 -42.77
N SER A 102 41.82 -2.61 -41.71
CA SER A 102 43.01 -2.07 -41.04
C SER A 102 44.31 -2.30 -41.84
N LYS A 103 44.36 -1.79 -43.07
CA LYS A 103 45.63 -1.34 -43.64
C LYS A 103 45.85 0.10 -43.18
N PRO A 104 47.00 0.44 -42.57
CA PRO A 104 47.30 1.82 -42.26
C PRO A 104 47.38 2.61 -43.57
N LEU A 105 46.32 3.39 -43.84
CA LEU A 105 46.20 4.27 -45.01
C LEU A 105 47.02 5.55 -44.83
N LEU A 106 47.42 5.86 -43.59
CA LEU A 106 48.11 7.08 -43.20
C LEU A 106 49.53 6.77 -42.68
N PRO A 107 50.49 7.71 -42.87
CA PRO A 107 51.79 7.64 -42.21
C PRO A 107 51.65 7.51 -40.69
N ALA A 108 52.49 6.70 -40.04
CA ALA A 108 52.41 6.41 -38.61
C ALA A 108 52.36 7.67 -37.72
N ASP A 109 53.07 8.73 -38.11
CA ASP A 109 53.10 9.99 -37.37
C ASP A 109 51.74 10.73 -37.41
N VAL A 110 51.02 10.64 -38.54
CA VAL A 110 49.68 11.25 -38.68
C VAL A 110 48.65 10.42 -37.92
N GLN A 111 48.76 9.10 -37.95
CA GLN A 111 47.89 8.22 -37.18
C GLN A 111 48.07 8.44 -35.68
N ALA A 112 49.30 8.55 -35.19
CA ALA A 112 49.59 8.82 -33.78
C ALA A 112 49.01 10.16 -33.30
N GLN A 113 49.06 11.22 -34.14
CA GLN A 113 48.45 12.51 -33.82
C GLN A 113 46.92 12.44 -33.76
N ILE A 114 46.29 11.66 -34.64
CA ILE A 114 44.84 11.43 -34.63
C ILE A 114 44.44 10.64 -33.37
N ASP A 115 45.17 9.58 -33.04
CA ASP A 115 44.90 8.75 -31.87
C ASP A 115 45.07 9.55 -30.57
N GLU A 116 46.08 10.42 -30.47
CA GLU A 116 46.29 11.32 -29.33
C GLU A 116 45.17 12.36 -29.22
N ALA A 117 44.78 13.00 -30.33
CA ALA A 117 43.67 13.95 -30.35
C ALA A 117 42.33 13.29 -29.98
N MET A 118 42.09 12.07 -30.45
CA MET A 118 40.91 11.28 -30.13
C MET A 118 40.90 10.85 -28.66
N ALA A 119 42.03 10.39 -28.12
CA ALA A 119 42.17 10.04 -26.70
C ALA A 119 41.91 11.25 -25.79
N PHE A 120 42.41 12.44 -26.17
CA PHE A 120 42.13 13.68 -25.46
C PHE A 120 40.65 14.05 -25.48
N ALA A 121 40.00 13.97 -26.66
CA ALA A 121 38.58 14.25 -26.79
C ALA A 121 37.71 13.31 -25.95
N LEU A 122 38.00 12.00 -25.97
CA LEU A 122 37.31 11.00 -25.16
C LEU A 122 37.53 11.23 -23.66
N ALA A 123 38.72 11.67 -23.25
CA ALA A 123 39.00 12.00 -21.86
C ALA A 123 38.20 13.21 -21.36
N GLU A 124 38.10 14.27 -22.17
CA GLU A 124 37.27 15.44 -21.84
C GLU A 124 35.77 15.08 -21.86
N GLU A 125 35.30 14.27 -22.82
CA GLU A 125 33.91 13.79 -22.84
C GLU A 125 33.60 12.95 -21.59
N ALA A 126 34.48 12.02 -21.20
CA ALA A 126 34.32 11.22 -19.99
C ALA A 126 34.28 12.10 -18.72
N LYS A 127 35.08 13.16 -18.68
CA LYS A 127 35.09 14.13 -17.57
C LYS A 127 33.78 14.90 -17.49
N ILE A 128 33.26 15.38 -18.63
CA ILE A 128 31.96 16.06 -18.70
C ILE A 128 30.83 15.10 -18.31
N ALA A 129 30.85 13.86 -18.81
CA ALA A 129 29.86 12.85 -18.48
C ALA A 129 29.86 12.49 -16.98
N ARG A 130 31.04 12.37 -16.36
CA ARG A 130 31.16 12.15 -14.91
C ARG A 130 30.61 13.35 -14.12
N ALA A 131 30.90 14.58 -14.55
CA ALA A 131 30.37 15.78 -13.90
C ALA A 131 28.84 15.87 -14.01
N ALA A 132 28.28 15.59 -15.19
CA ALA A 132 26.84 15.54 -15.41
C ALA A 132 26.18 14.44 -14.56
N ARG A 133 26.80 13.25 -14.49
CA ARG A 133 26.31 12.15 -13.65
C ARG A 133 26.33 12.53 -12.16
N ALA A 134 27.38 13.21 -11.68
CA ALA A 134 27.45 13.65 -10.29
C ALA A 134 26.27 14.58 -9.93
N TYR A 135 25.97 15.55 -10.80
CA TYR A 135 24.80 16.43 -10.62
C TYR A 135 23.48 15.67 -10.59
N LEU A 136 23.30 14.68 -11.49
CA LEU A 136 22.08 13.87 -11.51
C LEU A 136 21.93 12.96 -10.28
N VAL A 137 23.04 12.42 -9.75
CA VAL A 137 23.04 11.62 -8.52
C VAL A 137 22.64 12.49 -7.33
N GLU A 138 23.24 13.68 -7.18
CA GLU A 138 22.89 14.63 -6.12
C GLU A 138 21.41 15.06 -6.21
N ALA A 139 20.92 15.34 -7.43
CA ALA A 139 19.52 15.66 -7.65
C ALA A 139 18.60 14.48 -7.28
N ASN A 140 18.98 13.25 -7.61
CA ASN A 140 18.21 12.06 -7.27
C ASN A 140 18.16 11.81 -5.75
N GLU A 141 19.28 11.98 -5.06
CA GLU A 141 19.35 11.88 -3.60
C GLU A 141 18.46 12.93 -2.92
N SER A 142 18.51 14.18 -3.38
CA SER A 142 17.66 15.25 -2.85
C SER A 142 16.17 15.02 -3.09
N LEU A 143 15.79 14.52 -4.28
CA LEU A 143 14.41 14.15 -4.60
C LEU A 143 13.93 12.95 -3.78
N SER A 144 14.79 11.96 -3.56
CA SER A 144 14.47 10.79 -2.72
C SER A 144 14.21 11.21 -1.28
N ALA A 145 15.06 12.09 -0.73
CA ALA A 145 14.85 12.65 0.60
C ALA A 145 13.54 13.47 0.69
N ALA A 146 13.23 14.26 -0.34
CA ALA A 146 11.98 15.01 -0.41
C ALA A 146 10.74 14.09 -0.48
N LEU A 147 10.81 13.01 -1.26
CA LEU A 147 9.76 12.00 -1.36
C LEU A 147 9.52 11.31 -0.01
N ASP A 148 10.58 10.93 0.71
CA ASP A 148 10.45 10.33 2.03
C ASP A 148 9.87 11.30 3.05
N ALA A 149 10.26 12.58 3.00
CA ALA A 149 9.66 13.61 3.84
C ALA A 149 8.16 13.79 3.55
N GLU A 150 7.75 13.71 2.28
CA GLU A 150 6.34 13.79 1.89
C GLU A 150 5.55 12.54 2.31
N ARG A 151 6.13 11.35 2.15
CA ARG A 151 5.53 10.10 2.66
C ARG A 151 5.30 10.15 4.16
N ARG A 152 6.25 10.67 4.93
CA ARG A 152 6.08 10.87 6.38
C ARG A 152 4.94 11.86 6.68
N ARG A 153 4.89 12.99 5.97
CA ARG A 153 3.79 13.98 6.11
C ARG A 153 2.43 13.37 5.76
N SER A 154 2.34 12.58 4.69
CA SER A 154 1.12 11.89 4.28
C SER A 154 0.67 10.87 5.32
N ARG A 155 1.58 10.06 5.86
CA ARG A 155 1.27 9.11 6.95
C ARG A 155 0.78 9.85 8.21
N ALA A 156 1.43 10.94 8.60
CA ALA A 156 0.98 11.75 9.74
C ALA A 156 -0.45 12.28 9.52
N ALA A 157 -0.72 12.86 8.34
CA ALA A 157 -2.06 13.34 7.99
C ALA A 157 -3.12 12.22 7.96
N GLN A 158 -2.76 11.01 7.51
CA GLN A 158 -3.65 9.84 7.57
C GLN A 158 -3.97 9.46 9.02
N THR A 159 -2.96 9.39 9.89
CA THR A 159 -3.18 9.08 11.31
C THR A 159 -4.01 10.14 12.03
N GLU A 160 -3.83 11.43 11.68
CA GLU A 160 -4.67 12.51 12.19
C GLU A 160 -6.13 12.38 11.71
N ALA A 161 -6.33 12.07 10.42
CA ALA A 161 -7.68 11.86 9.88
C ALA A 161 -8.37 10.65 10.52
N GLU A 162 -7.64 9.57 10.77
CA GLU A 162 -8.14 8.40 11.50
C GLU A 162 -8.49 8.74 12.94
N ALA A 163 -7.63 9.48 13.66
CA ALA A 163 -7.90 9.95 15.02
C ALA A 163 -9.14 10.87 15.07
N LEU A 164 -9.33 11.75 14.08
CA LEU A 164 -10.53 12.58 13.99
C LEU A 164 -11.79 11.74 13.75
N ARG A 165 -11.72 10.73 12.89
CA ARG A 165 -12.86 9.81 12.65
C ARG A 165 -13.21 9.02 13.92
N THR A 166 -12.22 8.54 14.67
CA THR A 166 -12.49 7.82 15.92
C THR A 166 -13.08 8.75 16.99
N LEU A 167 -12.59 9.99 17.10
CA LEU A 167 -13.17 10.99 18.01
C LEU A 167 -14.62 11.32 17.66
N LEU A 168 -14.94 11.49 16.36
CA LEU A 168 -16.32 11.71 15.90
C LEU A 168 -17.20 10.51 16.22
N ALA A 169 -16.74 9.28 15.95
CA ALA A 169 -17.50 8.08 16.30
C ALA A 169 -17.75 7.97 17.82
N CYS A 170 -16.77 8.31 18.66
CA CYS A 170 -16.96 8.37 20.11
C CYS A 170 -17.96 9.46 20.53
N GLN A 171 -17.94 10.61 19.87
CA GLN A 171 -18.89 11.70 20.12
C GLN A 171 -20.33 11.26 19.78
N ASP A 172 -20.53 10.55 18.67
CA ASP A 172 -21.83 10.02 18.28
C ASP A 172 -22.37 9.04 19.34
N VAL A 173 -21.53 8.11 19.80
CA VAL A 173 -21.89 7.16 20.88
C VAL A 173 -22.22 7.87 22.20
N LEU A 174 -21.44 8.87 22.59
CA LEU A 174 -21.71 9.65 23.81
C LEU A 174 -22.97 10.51 23.68
N GLY A 175 -23.24 11.06 22.49
CA GLY A 175 -24.46 11.79 22.17
C GLY A 175 -25.70 10.90 22.30
N GLU A 176 -25.65 9.69 21.75
CA GLU A 176 -26.69 8.68 21.91
C GLU A 176 -26.94 8.31 23.37
N LEU A 177 -25.87 8.14 24.17
CA LEU A 177 -25.97 7.87 25.61
C LEU A 177 -26.55 9.05 26.40
N ALA A 178 -26.26 10.29 26.02
CA ALA A 178 -26.81 11.49 26.65
C ALA A 178 -28.30 11.68 26.34
N VAL A 179 -28.72 11.37 25.11
CA VAL A 179 -30.15 11.34 24.73
C VAL A 179 -30.89 10.22 25.47
N ALA A 180 -30.28 9.04 25.61
CA ALA A 180 -30.85 7.94 26.41
C ALA A 180 -30.94 8.29 27.92
N SER A 181 -29.97 9.03 28.46
CA SER A 181 -29.94 9.46 29.87
C SER A 181 -30.98 10.55 30.17
N SER A 182 -31.16 11.51 29.26
CA SER A 182 -32.16 12.57 29.43
C SER A 182 -33.61 12.07 29.31
N ALA A 183 -33.86 10.99 28.55
CA ALA A 183 -35.12 10.27 28.53
C ALA A 183 -35.39 9.43 29.81
N GLY A 184 -34.36 9.18 30.63
CA GLY A 184 -34.43 8.34 31.84
C GLY A 184 -34.76 9.06 33.15
N THR A 185 -35.02 10.38 33.12
CA THR A 185 -35.21 11.18 34.34
C THR A 185 -36.65 11.10 34.88
N ALA A 186 -37.08 9.89 35.25
CA ALA A 186 -38.25 9.68 36.10
C ALA A 186 -38.19 8.34 36.87
N ARG A 187 -37.15 8.10 37.67
CA ARG A 187 -37.26 7.38 38.97
C ARG A 187 -35.92 7.15 39.66
N GLY A 188 -35.83 7.66 40.90
CA GLY A 188 -35.40 6.84 42.04
C GLY A 188 -33.91 6.77 42.36
N SER A 189 -33.54 7.46 43.44
CA SER A 189 -32.33 7.35 44.27
C SER A 189 -31.73 5.94 44.46
N LEU A 190 -30.39 5.82 44.52
CA LEU A 190 -29.60 5.57 45.74
C LEU A 190 -28.09 5.31 45.44
N SER A 191 -27.23 6.07 46.14
CA SER A 191 -25.91 5.74 46.73
C SER A 191 -24.75 5.12 45.90
N PRO A 192 -23.52 5.70 45.91
CA PRO A 192 -22.32 5.08 45.34
C PRO A 192 -21.43 4.37 46.38
N SER A 193 -20.69 3.36 45.95
CA SER A 193 -19.54 2.78 46.65
C SER A 193 -18.42 2.52 45.64
N PRO A 194 -17.14 2.88 45.90
CA PRO A 194 -15.97 2.42 45.13
C PRO A 194 -15.33 1.20 45.84
N PRO A 195 -14.16 0.62 45.43
CA PRO A 195 -13.26 0.78 44.26
C PRO A 195 -13.08 -0.60 43.50
N THR A 196 -12.23 -0.84 42.49
CA THR A 196 -10.75 -0.89 42.47
C THR A 196 -10.16 -0.98 41.05
N SER A 197 -9.04 -0.27 40.91
CA SER A 197 -7.87 -0.49 40.02
C SER A 197 -7.64 -1.94 39.58
N GLU A 198 -7.42 -2.13 38.28
CA GLU A 198 -6.38 -3.04 37.78
C GLU A 198 -5.76 -2.47 36.51
N ALA A 199 -4.44 -2.25 36.60
CA ALA A 199 -3.59 -1.92 35.48
C ALA A 199 -3.34 -3.20 34.66
N ALA A 200 -3.43 -3.08 33.33
CA ALA A 200 -2.79 -4.00 32.42
C ALA A 200 -2.05 -3.18 31.37
N ALA A 201 -0.75 -2.98 31.63
CA ALA A 201 0.21 -2.76 30.58
C ALA A 201 0.36 -4.06 29.80
N CYS A 202 0.17 -4.02 28.49
CA CYS A 202 0.79 -4.95 27.55
C CYS A 202 1.06 -4.19 26.25
N SER A 203 2.33 -3.85 26.10
CA SER A 203 3.04 -3.57 24.87
C SER A 203 2.80 -4.67 23.83
N GLU A 204 2.67 -4.29 22.56
CA GLU A 204 3.22 -5.08 21.46
C GLU A 204 3.50 -4.15 20.27
N ASP A 205 4.81 -3.88 20.10
CA ASP A 205 5.40 -3.32 18.90
C ASP A 205 5.12 -4.25 17.72
N LEU A 206 4.29 -3.82 16.78
CA LEU A 206 4.26 -4.39 15.43
C LEU A 206 5.16 -3.54 14.53
N ALA A 207 6.46 -3.77 14.67
CA ALA A 207 7.42 -3.48 13.62
C ALA A 207 7.14 -4.44 12.46
N VAL A 208 6.33 -3.99 11.49
CA VAL A 208 6.28 -4.60 10.17
C VAL A 208 7.51 -4.10 9.42
N GLU A 209 8.64 -4.80 9.59
CA GLU A 209 9.72 -4.78 8.60
C GLU A 209 9.19 -5.48 7.34
N GLU A 210 8.61 -4.70 6.42
CA GLU A 210 8.55 -5.10 5.02
C GLU A 210 10.00 -5.15 4.50
N ALA A 211 10.57 -6.35 4.53
CA ALA A 211 11.73 -6.70 3.74
C ALA A 211 11.37 -6.54 2.26
N LEU A 212 11.60 -5.36 1.70
CA LEU A 212 11.75 -5.19 0.27
C LEU A 212 12.88 -6.11 -0.19
N PRO A 213 12.70 -6.92 -1.25
CA PRO A 213 13.82 -7.65 -1.82
C PRO A 213 14.85 -6.62 -2.28
N SER A 214 16.07 -6.72 -1.72
CA SER A 214 17.19 -5.92 -2.17
C SER A 214 17.40 -6.21 -3.65
N CYS A 215 17.00 -5.28 -4.52
CA CYS A 215 17.48 -5.26 -5.89
C CYS A 215 19.01 -5.24 -5.78
N GLY A 216 19.65 -6.29 -6.29
CA GLY A 216 21.09 -6.42 -6.34
C GLY A 216 21.67 -5.20 -7.06
N PHE A 217 22.16 -4.25 -6.27
CA PHE A 217 23.02 -3.19 -6.75
C PHE A 217 24.28 -3.91 -7.21
N LEU A 218 24.43 -4.06 -8.53
CA LEU A 218 25.66 -4.52 -9.14
C LEU A 218 26.78 -3.60 -8.63
N ASP A 219 27.75 -4.23 -7.98
CA ASP A 219 28.93 -3.59 -7.44
C ASP A 219 29.65 -2.83 -8.57
N PRO A 220 29.77 -1.48 -8.51
CA PRO A 220 30.42 -0.70 -9.56
C PRO A 220 31.90 -1.04 -9.75
N ALA A 221 32.50 -1.83 -8.85
CA ALA A 221 33.86 -2.35 -8.98
C ALA A 221 34.02 -3.44 -10.05
N SER A 222 32.91 -4.03 -10.56
CA SER A 222 32.96 -5.10 -11.56
C SER A 222 33.15 -4.62 -13.02
N PHE A 223 32.99 -3.31 -13.29
CA PHE A 223 33.13 -2.75 -14.65
C PHE A 223 34.55 -2.30 -15.03
N ALA A 224 35.55 -2.51 -14.17
CA ALA A 224 36.91 -2.03 -14.41
C ALA A 224 37.87 -3.07 -15.06
N LYS A 225 37.34 -4.20 -15.56
CA LYS A 225 38.13 -5.23 -16.25
C LYS A 225 37.39 -5.84 -17.44
N CYS A 226 37.12 -5.02 -18.44
CA CYS A 226 37.07 -5.45 -19.85
C CYS A 226 37.75 -4.36 -20.68
#